data_AF-A0A369LSV3-F1
#
_entry.id   AF-A0A369LSV3-F1
#
_cell.length_a   1.000
_cell.length_b   1.000
_cell.length_c   1.000
_cell.angle_alpha   90.00
_cell.angle_beta   90.00
_cell.angle_gamma   90.00
#
_symmetry.space_group_name_H-M   'P 1'
#
loop_
_entity.id
_entity.type
_entity.pdbx_description
1 polymer ?
#
loop_
_entity_poly.entity_id
_entity_poly.type
_entity_poly.pdbx_seq_one_letter_code
_entity_poly.pdbx_strand_id
1 'polypeptide(L)'
;MDTKRTGALIRSLREERGLTQLQLAARVGVGDKAVSKWERGGGCPDVSLLPALADELGTTVETLLAGALSPDDRQGGTMKRTAFRVCPACGNVITTTGDAEVSCCGRKLEPLEARPADEAHALRAQSVEGDWYVTFDHPMEKGHHLGFVAVVGYDRLAVEKLYPEQGGEALLPRLPGGVLYAYCTEHGLTRHPAPGR
;
A
#
# COMPACT_ATOMS: atom_id res chain seq x y z
N MET A 1 5.15 -18.49 -22.70
CA MET A 1 4.78 -19.18 -21.45
C MET A 1 5.52 -20.51 -21.39
N ASP A 2 6.41 -20.68 -20.41
CA ASP A 2 7.12 -21.95 -20.18
C ASP A 2 6.23 -22.90 -19.38
N THR A 3 5.94 -24.08 -19.92
CA THR A 3 4.98 -25.03 -19.31
C THR A 3 5.42 -25.53 -17.93
N LYS A 4 6.73 -25.73 -17.73
CA LYS A 4 7.28 -26.24 -16.48
C LYS A 4 7.25 -25.18 -15.39
N ARG A 5 7.67 -23.96 -15.72
CA ARG A 5 7.66 -22.82 -14.78
C ARG A 5 6.24 -22.47 -14.37
N THR A 6 5.34 -22.33 -15.35
CA THR A 6 3.93 -22.03 -15.10
C THR A 6 3.25 -23.13 -14.28
N GLY A 7 3.51 -24.40 -14.61
CA GLY A 7 3.01 -25.54 -13.85
C GLY A 7 3.48 -25.55 -12.40
N ALA A 8 4.77 -25.32 -12.18
CA ALA A 8 5.34 -25.23 -10.84
C ALA A 8 4.75 -24.06 -10.03
N LEU A 9 4.56 -22.90 -10.68
CA LEU A 9 3.94 -21.73 -10.05
C LEU A 9 2.48 -22.00 -9.66
N ILE A 10 1.67 -22.56 -10.56
CA ILE A 10 0.27 -22.93 -10.28
C ILE A 10 0.21 -23.87 -9.08
N ARG A 11 1.10 -24.87 -9.04
CA ARG A 11 1.20 -25.81 -7.91
C ARG A 11 1.51 -25.09 -6.60
N SER A 12 2.53 -24.22 -6.58
CA SER A 12 2.93 -23.46 -5.38
C SER A 12 1.77 -22.63 -4.85
N LEU A 13 1.16 -21.80 -5.71
CA LEU A 13 0.07 -20.91 -5.32
C LEU A 13 -1.19 -21.65 -4.86
N ARG A 14 -1.46 -22.82 -5.46
CA ARG A 14 -2.54 -23.71 -5.03
C ARG A 14 -2.29 -24.26 -3.63
N GLU A 15 -1.07 -24.74 -3.37
CA GLU A 15 -0.68 -25.31 -2.09
C GLU A 15 -0.64 -24.25 -0.98
N GLU A 16 -0.19 -23.03 -1.27
CA GLU A 16 -0.25 -21.87 -0.37
C GLU A 16 -1.69 -21.53 0.07
N ARG A 17 -2.67 -21.79 -0.79
CA ARG A 17 -4.10 -21.62 -0.49
C ARG A 17 -4.75 -22.85 0.15
N GLY A 18 -3.99 -23.92 0.39
CA GLY A 18 -4.50 -25.17 0.95
C GLY A 18 -5.50 -25.90 0.07
N LEU A 19 -5.50 -25.65 -1.25
CA LEU A 19 -6.44 -26.25 -2.19
C LEU A 19 -5.89 -27.57 -2.76
N THR A 20 -6.77 -28.56 -2.96
CA THR A 20 -6.46 -29.76 -3.76
C THR A 20 -6.59 -29.46 -5.26
N GLN A 21 -6.01 -30.31 -6.12
CA GLN A 21 -6.16 -30.19 -7.57
C GLN A 21 -7.64 -30.24 -8.01
N LEU A 22 -8.45 -31.10 -7.37
CA LEU A 22 -9.88 -31.19 -7.62
C LEU A 22 -10.61 -29.90 -7.26
N GLN A 23 -10.28 -29.28 -6.13
CA GLN A 23 -10.89 -28.03 -5.69
C GLN A 23 -10.54 -26.87 -6.62
N LEU A 24 -9.26 -26.73 -7.02
CA LEU A 24 -8.86 -25.72 -7.99
C LEU A 24 -9.58 -25.93 -9.33
N ALA A 25 -9.61 -27.18 -9.81
CA ALA A 25 -10.26 -27.53 -11.06
C ALA A 25 -11.76 -27.17 -11.06
N ALA A 26 -12.46 -27.48 -9.97
CA ALA A 26 -13.87 -27.12 -9.81
C ALA A 26 -14.10 -25.60 -9.82
N ARG A 27 -13.21 -24.81 -9.19
CA ARG A 27 -13.34 -23.35 -9.12
C ARG A 27 -13.09 -22.67 -10.46
N VAL A 28 -12.21 -23.21 -11.31
CA VAL A 28 -11.91 -22.66 -12.64
C VAL A 28 -12.67 -23.37 -13.78
N GLY A 29 -13.57 -24.31 -13.46
CA GLY A 29 -14.45 -24.96 -14.44
C GLY A 29 -13.77 -26.00 -15.34
N VAL A 30 -12.75 -26.70 -14.85
CA VAL A 30 -12.03 -27.75 -15.60
C VAL A 30 -12.01 -29.09 -14.85
N GLY A 31 -11.52 -30.15 -15.50
CA GLY A 31 -11.24 -31.42 -14.83
C GLY A 31 -9.94 -31.39 -14.02
N ASP A 32 -9.90 -32.12 -12.90
CA ASP A 32 -8.72 -32.32 -12.05
C ASP A 32 -7.47 -32.80 -12.83
N LYS A 33 -7.68 -33.65 -13.84
CA LYS A 33 -6.62 -34.11 -14.75
C LYS A 33 -5.97 -32.98 -15.54
N ALA A 34 -6.70 -31.90 -15.85
CA ALA A 34 -6.15 -30.74 -16.53
C ALA A 34 -5.15 -30.00 -15.62
N VAL A 35 -5.56 -29.75 -14.37
CA VAL A 35 -4.70 -29.14 -13.34
C VAL A 35 -3.45 -30.01 -13.10
N SER A 36 -3.62 -31.33 -12.91
CA SER A 36 -2.50 -32.26 -12.77
C SER A 36 -1.54 -32.27 -13.98
N LYS A 37 -2.07 -32.09 -15.19
CA LYS A 37 -1.26 -32.00 -16.41
C LYS A 37 -0.46 -30.69 -16.44
N TRP A 38 -1.07 -29.57 -16.08
CA TRP A 38 -0.39 -28.27 -16.01
C TRP A 38 0.72 -28.29 -14.96
N GLU A 39 0.43 -28.75 -13.74
CA GLU A 39 1.40 -28.78 -12.63
C GLU A 39 2.64 -29.64 -12.90
N ARG A 40 2.51 -30.66 -13.76
CA ARG A 40 3.63 -31.51 -14.20
C ARG A 40 4.36 -30.96 -15.44
N GLY A 41 3.97 -29.79 -15.93
CA GLY A 41 4.51 -29.16 -17.15
C GLY A 41 4.12 -29.87 -18.46
N GLY A 42 3.10 -30.74 -18.41
CA GLY A 42 2.61 -31.51 -19.55
C GLY A 42 1.68 -30.73 -20.50
N GLY A 43 1.48 -29.44 -20.24
CA GLY A 43 0.67 -28.53 -21.05
C GLY A 43 0.45 -27.20 -20.32
N CYS A 44 -0.24 -26.28 -20.98
CA CYS A 44 -0.58 -24.97 -20.45
C CYS A 44 -2.09 -24.82 -20.27
N PRO A 45 -2.56 -24.00 -19.32
CA PRO A 45 -3.94 -23.51 -19.33
C PRO A 45 -4.23 -22.75 -20.62
N ASP A 46 -5.49 -22.81 -21.07
CA ASP A 46 -5.96 -21.97 -22.16
C ASP A 46 -5.95 -20.50 -21.75
N VAL A 47 -5.75 -19.58 -22.70
CA VAL A 47 -5.71 -18.13 -22.44
C VAL A 47 -7.02 -17.65 -21.78
N SER A 48 -8.16 -18.24 -22.15
CA SER A 48 -9.46 -17.93 -21.55
C SER A 48 -9.58 -18.29 -20.07
N LEU A 49 -8.76 -19.23 -19.59
CA LEU A 49 -8.76 -19.68 -18.19
C LEU A 49 -7.80 -18.86 -17.31
N LEU A 50 -6.90 -18.08 -17.91
CA LEU A 50 -5.89 -17.33 -17.16
C LEU A 50 -6.49 -16.30 -16.19
N PRO A 51 -7.55 -15.54 -16.53
CA PRO A 51 -8.18 -14.62 -15.56
C PRO A 51 -8.75 -15.35 -14.35
N ALA A 52 -9.53 -16.42 -14.57
CA ALA A 52 -10.11 -17.21 -13.50
C ALA A 52 -9.05 -17.88 -12.61
N LEU A 53 -7.95 -18.36 -13.22
CA LEU A 53 -6.81 -18.88 -12.47
C LEU A 53 -6.08 -17.80 -11.68
N ALA A 54 -5.88 -16.62 -12.26
CA ALA A 54 -5.22 -15.50 -11.60
C ALA A 54 -6.02 -15.05 -10.36
N ASP A 55 -7.34 -14.91 -10.50
CA ASP A 55 -8.23 -14.56 -9.40
C ASP A 55 -8.21 -15.62 -8.29
N GLU A 56 -8.37 -16.89 -8.65
CA GLU A 56 -8.42 -18.00 -7.68
C GLU A 56 -7.08 -18.20 -6.97
N LEU A 57 -5.97 -18.05 -7.70
CA LEU A 57 -4.60 -18.15 -7.19
C LEU A 57 -4.08 -16.80 -6.69
N GLY A 58 -4.93 -15.77 -6.61
CA GLY A 58 -4.63 -14.38 -6.22
C GLY A 58 -3.25 -13.91 -6.63
N THR A 59 -3.01 -13.98 -7.93
CA THR A 59 -1.85 -13.44 -8.65
C THR A 59 -2.37 -12.70 -9.88
N THR A 60 -1.50 -12.28 -10.79
CA THR A 60 -1.93 -11.67 -12.06
C THR A 60 -1.69 -12.62 -13.23
N VAL A 61 -2.38 -12.37 -14.34
CA VAL A 61 -2.18 -13.11 -15.60
C VAL A 61 -0.72 -12.99 -16.06
N GLU A 62 -0.13 -11.80 -15.94
CA GLU A 62 1.26 -11.53 -16.28
C GLU A 62 2.22 -12.42 -15.48
N THR A 63 1.97 -12.56 -14.17
CA THR A 63 2.76 -13.44 -13.29
C THR A 63 2.62 -14.91 -13.68
N LEU A 64 1.41 -15.37 -14.01
CA LEU A 64 1.18 -16.72 -14.52
C LEU A 64 1.92 -16.96 -15.84
N LEU A 65 1.86 -16.01 -16.79
CA LEU A 65 2.56 -16.10 -18.07
C LEU A 65 4.09 -16.11 -17.93
N ALA A 66 4.62 -15.34 -16.97
CA ALA A 66 6.04 -15.31 -16.62
C ALA A 66 6.51 -16.61 -15.94
N GLY A 67 5.60 -17.30 -15.23
CA GLY A 67 5.87 -18.57 -14.57
C GLY A 67 6.73 -18.47 -13.32
N ALA A 68 6.88 -17.27 -12.74
CA ALA A 68 7.55 -17.05 -11.47
C ALA A 68 6.96 -15.81 -10.79
N LEU A 69 6.84 -15.87 -9.46
CA LEU A 69 6.73 -14.65 -8.67
C LEU A 69 8.08 -13.92 -8.79
N SER A 70 8.05 -12.64 -9.12
CA SER A 70 9.22 -11.77 -9.04
C SER A 70 9.11 -10.99 -7.73
N PRO A 71 9.58 -11.54 -6.59
CA PRO A 71 9.73 -10.74 -5.40
C PRO A 71 10.67 -9.58 -5.75
N ASP A 72 10.19 -8.36 -5.61
CA ASP A 72 11.08 -7.22 -5.69
C ASP A 72 11.89 -7.24 -4.38
N ASP A 73 13.14 -7.69 -4.44
CA ASP A 73 14.05 -7.75 -3.28
C ASP A 73 14.20 -6.38 -2.59
N ARG A 74 13.78 -5.30 -3.26
CA ARG A 74 13.75 -3.95 -2.71
C ARG A 74 12.51 -3.68 -1.83
N GLN A 75 11.43 -4.46 -1.94
CA GLN A 75 10.15 -4.24 -1.24
C GLN A 75 10.11 -4.68 0.22
N GLY A 76 11.15 -5.39 0.71
CA GLY A 76 11.45 -5.50 2.14
C GLY A 76 11.98 -4.17 2.69
N GLY A 77 11.12 -3.16 2.75
CA GLY A 77 11.52 -1.76 2.92
C GLY A 77 11.36 -1.26 4.35
N THR A 78 12.34 -0.48 4.81
CA THR A 78 12.18 0.48 5.91
C THR A 78 10.90 1.31 5.77
N MET A 79 10.28 1.68 6.89
CA MET A 79 9.14 2.60 6.91
C MET A 79 9.46 3.95 6.26
N LYS A 80 10.74 4.31 6.08
CA LYS A 80 11.15 5.50 5.29
C LYS A 80 10.66 5.48 3.84
N ARG A 81 10.29 4.31 3.31
CA ARG A 81 9.66 4.16 1.98
C ARG A 81 8.13 4.26 2.03
N THR A 82 7.56 4.82 3.10
CA THR A 82 6.12 5.03 3.21
C THR A 82 5.65 5.94 2.08
N ALA A 83 4.66 5.48 1.33
CA ALA A 83 3.92 6.24 0.36
C ALA A 83 2.50 6.49 0.89
N PHE A 84 2.12 7.75 1.01
CA PHE A 84 0.78 8.18 1.42
C PHE A 84 -0.12 8.35 0.20
N ARG A 85 -1.36 7.89 0.27
CA ARG A 85 -2.37 8.04 -0.78
C ARG A 85 -3.66 8.52 -0.14
N VAL A 86 -4.35 9.47 -0.78
CA VAL A 86 -5.66 9.95 -0.33
C VAL A 86 -6.68 9.77 -1.44
N CYS A 87 -7.80 9.14 -1.13
CA CYS A 87 -8.90 9.02 -2.09
C CYS A 87 -9.66 10.35 -2.18
N PRO A 88 -9.72 11.01 -3.35
CA PRO A 88 -10.41 12.29 -3.50
C PRO A 88 -11.93 12.18 -3.36
N ALA A 89 -12.51 10.98 -3.42
CA ALA A 89 -13.96 10.78 -3.31
C ALA A 89 -14.45 10.61 -1.86
N CYS A 90 -13.65 9.97 -1.00
CA CYS A 90 -14.07 9.63 0.37
C CYS A 90 -13.09 10.08 1.45
N GLY A 91 -11.97 10.71 1.09
CA GLY A 91 -10.94 11.17 2.02
C GLY A 91 -10.15 10.03 2.68
N ASN A 92 -10.32 8.77 2.26
CA ASN A 92 -9.60 7.67 2.87
C ASN A 92 -8.08 7.80 2.66
N VAL A 93 -7.33 7.66 3.74
CA VAL A 93 -5.87 7.70 3.76
C VAL A 93 -5.34 6.27 3.76
N ILE A 94 -4.50 5.94 2.79
CA ILE A 94 -3.88 4.61 2.68
C ILE A 94 -2.37 4.78 2.64
N THR A 95 -1.69 4.03 3.48
CA THR A 95 -0.23 3.99 3.58
C THR A 95 0.29 2.65 3.12
N THR A 96 1.30 2.67 2.25
CA THR A 96 2.03 1.46 1.84
C THR A 96 3.51 1.67 2.03
N THR A 97 4.25 0.58 2.19
CA THR A 97 5.71 0.59 2.07
C THR A 97 6.07 0.19 0.65
N GLY A 98 6.77 1.07 -0.06
CA GLY A 98 7.13 0.86 -1.47
C GLY A 98 5.97 1.04 -2.44
N ASP A 99 6.14 0.49 -3.64
CA ASP A 99 5.39 0.84 -4.84
C ASP A 99 4.12 0.00 -5.05
N ALA A 100 3.54 -0.50 -3.96
CA ALA A 100 2.30 -1.26 -4.01
C ALA A 100 1.17 -0.44 -4.65
N GLU A 101 0.46 -1.06 -5.60
CA GLU A 101 -0.71 -0.46 -6.22
C GLU A 101 -1.91 -0.59 -5.30
N VAL A 102 -2.63 0.51 -5.10
CA VAL A 102 -3.79 0.58 -4.21
C VAL A 102 -4.97 1.16 -4.96
N SER A 103 -6.15 0.61 -4.72
CA SER A 103 -7.41 1.17 -5.22
C SER A 103 -8.35 1.56 -4.07
N CYS A 104 -9.17 2.59 -4.31
CA CYS A 104 -10.24 3.01 -3.41
C CYS A 104 -11.38 3.61 -4.24
N CYS A 105 -12.65 3.36 -3.89
CA CYS A 105 -13.81 3.86 -4.66
C CYS A 105 -13.71 3.57 -6.17
N GLY A 106 -13.19 2.39 -6.53
CA GLY A 106 -13.07 1.93 -7.92
C GLY A 106 -11.97 2.62 -8.75
N ARG A 107 -11.11 3.46 -8.17
CA ARG A 107 -9.99 4.10 -8.88
C ARG A 107 -8.64 3.70 -8.30
N LYS A 108 -7.62 3.62 -9.14
CA LYS A 108 -6.22 3.51 -8.72
C LYS A 108 -5.80 4.82 -8.04
N LEU A 109 -5.09 4.71 -6.92
CA LEU A 109 -4.55 5.85 -6.18
C LEU A 109 -3.05 5.97 -6.41
N GLU A 110 -2.62 7.13 -6.87
CA GLU A 110 -1.21 7.47 -7.01
C GLU A 110 -0.65 7.99 -5.68
N PRO A 111 0.62 7.68 -5.34
CA PRO A 111 1.31 8.25 -4.20
C PRO A 111 1.31 9.78 -4.21
N LEU A 112 1.09 10.38 -3.05
CA LEU A 112 1.24 11.82 -2.87
C LEU A 112 2.72 12.20 -2.89
N GLU A 113 3.06 13.23 -3.67
CA GLU A 113 4.39 13.82 -3.68
C GLU A 113 4.58 14.77 -2.49
N ALA A 114 5.56 14.46 -1.64
CA ALA A 114 5.85 15.28 -0.45
C ALA A 114 6.76 16.48 -0.79
N ARG A 115 6.19 17.67 -0.73
CA ARG A 115 6.92 18.95 -0.93
C ARG A 115 7.50 19.45 0.39
N PRO A 116 8.62 20.19 0.39
CA PRO A 116 9.05 20.92 1.58
C PRO A 116 7.92 21.80 2.11
N ALA A 117 7.80 21.92 3.42
CA ALA A 117 6.84 22.83 4.03
C ALA A 117 7.07 24.28 3.60
N ASP A 118 5.98 25.00 3.36
CA ASP A 118 5.94 26.43 3.16
C ASP A 118 5.51 27.15 4.46
N GLU A 119 5.44 28.49 4.42
CA GLU A 119 5.03 29.30 5.58
C GLU A 119 3.59 28.99 6.02
N ALA A 120 2.69 28.67 5.09
CA ALA A 120 1.28 28.39 5.35
C ALA A 120 1.04 27.04 6.05
N HIS A 121 2.00 26.12 5.95
CA HIS A 121 1.94 24.81 6.62
C HIS A 121 3.02 24.67 7.69
N ALA A 122 3.57 25.79 8.19
CA ALA A 122 4.63 25.77 9.18
C ALA A 122 4.21 25.02 10.45
N LEU A 123 4.99 24.00 10.81
CA LEU A 123 4.79 23.17 11.98
C LEU A 123 5.56 23.75 13.17
N ARG A 124 4.85 23.93 14.30
CA ARG A 124 5.47 24.14 15.60
C ARG A 124 5.37 22.84 16.38
N ALA A 125 6.43 22.48 17.08
CA ALA A 125 6.45 21.22 17.79
C ALA A 125 7.17 21.36 19.13
N GLN A 126 6.58 20.73 20.13
CA GLN A 126 7.07 20.74 21.51
C GLN A 126 7.10 19.30 22.01
N SER A 127 8.05 18.99 22.90
CA SER A 127 8.09 17.68 23.54
C SER A 127 7.19 17.70 24.78
N VAL A 128 6.23 16.79 24.84
CA VAL A 128 5.32 16.60 25.97
C VAL A 128 5.34 15.12 26.34
N GLU A 129 5.76 14.80 27.57
CA GLU A 129 5.78 13.42 28.09
C GLU A 129 6.57 12.39 27.23
N GLY A 130 7.49 12.86 26.40
CA GLY A 130 8.28 12.01 25.50
C GLY A 130 7.75 11.94 24.07
N ASP A 131 6.57 12.49 23.81
CA ASP A 131 5.95 12.59 22.48
C ASP A 131 6.08 14.00 21.89
N TRP A 132 5.84 14.11 20.59
CA TRP A 132 5.73 15.38 19.87
C TRP A 132 4.29 15.86 19.91
N TYR A 133 4.06 16.95 20.62
CA TYR A 133 2.85 17.74 20.44
C TYR A 133 3.12 18.77 19.33
N VAL A 134 2.44 18.60 18.20
CA VAL A 134 2.60 19.42 17.00
C VAL A 134 1.37 20.31 16.82
N THR A 135 1.61 21.56 16.45
CA THR A 135 0.55 22.54 16.15
C THR A 135 0.84 23.22 14.82
N PHE A 136 -0.24 23.55 14.12
CA PHE A 136 -0.23 24.16 12.81
C PHE A 136 -1.06 25.44 12.85
N ASP A 137 -0.53 26.50 12.26
CA ASP A 137 -1.27 27.73 12.00
C ASP A 137 -1.96 27.61 10.63
N HIS A 138 -2.90 26.66 10.54
CA HIS A 138 -3.57 26.29 9.29
C HIS A 138 -5.10 26.25 9.50
N PRO A 139 -5.91 26.72 8.52
CA PRO A 139 -7.37 26.63 8.60
C PRO A 139 -7.85 25.18 8.80
N MET A 140 -8.90 25.00 9.60
CA MET A 140 -9.53 23.69 9.84
C MET A 140 -11.02 23.80 9.51
N GLU A 141 -11.34 24.30 8.32
CA GLU A 141 -12.71 24.55 7.88
C GLU A 141 -13.25 23.42 7.00
N LYS A 142 -14.57 23.40 6.77
CA LYS A 142 -15.18 22.46 5.82
C LYS A 142 -14.69 22.77 4.41
N GLY A 143 -13.86 21.88 3.87
CA GLY A 143 -13.26 22.00 2.53
C GLY A 143 -11.75 22.22 2.57
N HIS A 144 -11.27 23.06 3.48
CA HIS A 144 -9.85 23.37 3.64
C HIS A 144 -9.39 23.07 5.07
N HIS A 145 -8.77 21.90 5.24
CA HIS A 145 -8.25 21.44 6.53
C HIS A 145 -7.06 20.50 6.34
N LEU A 146 -6.35 20.24 7.43
CA LEU A 146 -5.41 19.13 7.50
C LEU A 146 -6.18 17.82 7.60
N GLY A 147 -5.95 16.88 6.69
CA GLY A 147 -6.59 15.56 6.71
C GLY A 147 -5.84 14.52 7.54
N PHE A 148 -4.51 14.65 7.65
CA PHE A 148 -3.71 13.86 8.57
C PHE A 148 -2.35 14.49 8.83
N VAL A 149 -1.74 14.07 9.94
CA VAL A 149 -0.33 14.30 10.25
C VAL A 149 0.32 12.96 10.52
N ALA A 150 1.57 12.77 10.09
CA ALA A 150 2.27 11.52 10.26
C ALA A 150 3.74 11.72 10.67
N VAL A 151 4.29 10.75 11.38
CA VAL A 151 5.73 10.65 11.63
C VAL A 151 6.24 9.31 11.09
N VAL A 152 7.29 9.37 10.28
CA VAL A 152 7.89 8.21 9.61
C VAL A 152 9.31 8.02 10.10
N GLY A 153 9.55 6.91 10.80
CA GLY A 153 10.86 6.46 11.24
C GLY A 153 11.45 5.38 10.34
N TYR A 154 12.49 4.70 10.82
CA TYR A 154 13.12 3.59 10.10
C TYR A 154 12.24 2.32 10.10
N ASP A 155 11.65 2.00 11.25
CA ASP A 155 10.88 0.79 11.52
C ASP A 155 9.44 1.08 11.98
N ARG A 156 9.14 2.35 12.25
CA ARG A 156 7.85 2.80 12.79
C ARG A 156 7.23 3.88 11.91
N LEU A 157 5.91 3.85 11.84
CA LEU A 157 5.05 4.85 11.23
C LEU A 157 3.91 5.12 12.23
N ALA A 158 3.59 6.39 12.45
CA ALA A 158 2.35 6.78 13.12
C ALA A 158 1.63 7.83 12.28
N VAL A 159 0.30 7.71 12.18
CA VAL A 159 -0.58 8.60 11.42
C VAL A 159 -1.74 8.99 12.32
N GLU A 160 -1.90 10.29 12.54
CA GLU A 160 -3.03 10.87 13.22
C GLU A 160 -3.96 11.51 12.18
N LYS A 161 -5.20 11.04 12.10
CA LYS A 161 -6.20 11.65 11.19
C LYS A 161 -6.74 12.92 11.81
N LEU A 162 -6.89 13.93 10.98
CA LEU A 162 -7.48 15.19 11.36
C LEU A 162 -8.77 15.44 10.57
N TYR A 163 -9.70 16.16 11.17
CA TYR A 163 -11.04 16.43 10.63
C TYR A 163 -11.34 17.93 10.64
N PRO A 164 -12.27 18.42 9.81
CA PRO A 164 -12.71 19.81 9.87
C PRO A 164 -13.26 20.17 11.25
N GLU A 165 -13.23 21.47 11.56
CA GLU A 165 -13.81 22.09 12.76
C GLU A 165 -13.15 21.69 14.10
N GLN A 166 -11.96 21.07 14.05
CA GLN A 166 -11.14 20.77 15.22
C GLN A 166 -9.86 21.63 15.25
N GLY A 167 -9.10 21.55 16.35
CA GLY A 167 -7.77 22.17 16.44
C GLY A 167 -6.77 21.58 15.44
N GLY A 168 -5.96 22.44 14.82
CA GLY A 168 -4.84 22.03 13.94
C GLY A 168 -3.67 21.49 14.74
N GLU A 169 -3.88 20.45 15.55
CA GLU A 169 -2.91 19.91 16.49
C GLU A 169 -2.95 18.38 16.54
N ALA A 170 -1.82 17.76 16.85
CA ALA A 170 -1.72 16.30 16.98
C ALA A 170 -0.63 15.92 17.99
N LEU A 171 -0.83 14.77 18.64
CA LEU A 171 0.21 14.11 19.44
C LEU A 171 0.79 12.95 18.63
N LEU A 172 2.10 12.97 18.39
CA LEU A 172 2.80 11.97 17.60
C LEU A 172 3.96 11.38 18.41
N PRO A 173 4.23 10.07 18.31
CA PRO A 173 5.35 9.47 19.00
C PRO A 173 6.67 10.06 18.53
N ARG A 174 7.60 10.27 19.46
CA ARG A 174 8.95 10.74 19.11
C ARG A 174 9.76 9.62 18.46
N LEU A 175 9.95 9.71 17.15
CA LEU A 175 10.81 8.79 16.38
C LEU A 175 12.18 9.45 16.09
N PRO A 176 13.30 8.92 16.64
CA PRO A 176 14.63 9.44 16.36
C PRO A 176 14.96 9.42 14.87
N GLY A 177 15.36 10.57 14.32
CA GLY A 177 15.63 10.72 12.88
C GLY A 177 14.40 10.51 11.99
N GLY A 178 13.20 10.58 12.57
CA GLY A 178 11.95 10.54 11.84
C GLY A 178 11.72 11.80 11.01
N VAL A 179 10.80 11.70 10.06
CA VAL A 179 10.34 12.82 9.24
C VAL A 179 8.86 13.01 9.49
N LEU A 180 8.44 14.25 9.72
CA LEU A 180 7.05 14.61 9.90
C LEU A 180 6.42 14.95 8.55
N TYR A 181 5.16 14.57 8.38
CA TYR A 181 4.38 14.85 7.19
C TYR A 181 3.03 15.43 7.59
N ALA A 182 2.54 16.39 6.83
CA ALA A 182 1.20 16.95 7.00
C ALA A 182 0.50 17.03 5.65
N TYR A 183 -0.72 16.53 5.58
CA TYR A 183 -1.54 16.59 4.37
C TYR A 183 -2.66 17.60 4.52
N CYS A 184 -2.67 18.59 3.63
CA CYS A 184 -3.76 19.54 3.46
C CYS A 184 -4.65 19.11 2.28
N THR A 185 -5.97 19.24 2.43
CA THR A 185 -6.94 18.87 1.38
C THR A 185 -6.78 19.68 0.10
N GLU A 186 -6.26 20.91 0.18
CA GLU A 186 -6.06 21.78 -0.99
C GLU A 186 -4.60 21.82 -1.45
N HIS A 187 -3.66 21.87 -0.52
CA HIS A 187 -2.23 22.09 -0.84
C HIS A 187 -1.40 20.80 -0.94
N GLY A 188 -1.98 19.65 -0.61
CA GLY A 188 -1.32 18.35 -0.72
C GLY A 188 -0.41 18.02 0.45
N LEU A 189 0.58 17.16 0.19
CA LEU A 189 1.46 16.60 1.21
C LEU A 189 2.71 17.45 1.38
N THR A 190 2.97 17.90 2.61
CA THR A 190 4.19 18.60 3.01
C THR A 190 5.05 17.73 3.92
N ARG A 191 6.37 17.91 3.83
CA ARG A 191 7.36 17.25 4.69
C ARG A 191 8.07 18.28 5.57
N HIS A 192 8.28 17.88 6.81
CA HIS A 192 8.89 18.67 7.87
C HIS A 192 10.03 17.86 8.50
N PRO A 193 11.23 18.46 8.68
CA PRO A 193 12.25 17.82 9.49
C PRO A 193 11.71 17.63 10.92
N ALA A 194 12.02 16.50 11.55
CA ALA A 194 11.68 16.36 12.96
C ALA A 194 12.37 17.47 13.77
N PRO A 195 11.68 18.10 14.73
CA PRO A 195 12.24 19.17 15.55
C PRO A 195 13.37 18.65 16.44
N GLY A 196 14.37 19.50 16.72
CA GLY A 196 15.50 19.15 17.59
C GLY A 196 16.59 18.29 16.93
N ARG A 197 16.81 18.48 15.62
CA ARG A 197 18.00 17.96 14.93
C ARG A 197 19.22 18.82 15.22
#